data_AF-M5BJQ5-F1
#
_entry.id   AF-M5BJQ5-F1
#
_cell.length_a   1.000
_cell.length_b   1.000
_cell.length_c   1.000
_cell.angle_alpha   90.00
_cell.angle_beta   90.00
_cell.angle_gamma   90.00
#
_symmetry.space_group_name_H-M   'P 1'
#
loop_
_entity.id
_entity.type
_entity.pdbx_description
1 polymer ?
#
loop_
_entity_poly.entity_id
_entity_poly.type
_entity_poly.pdbx_seq_one_letter_code
_entity_poly.pdbx_strand_id
1 'polypeptide(L)'
;MLNLSSANRAAPRPGQPVPPQSFGAARFLLPISQVEFQLTSILEQLARDPWPVANDKRPLRCTGVAISVAVGLLESTFSNTGARIMVFSGGPATEGPGMVVSNELREPIRSHHDIDRDSVKHFKRASKFYEGLAKRAAQNGHAIDLFAGCLDQVGLLEMKLLANMTNGQSFIRIFNKDAQGHLQMGFNATFDVQTTKELKVSGLIGHAISANKKSACVGETEIGIAQTSAWKICTLTPRTSTAVYFEVVTPAALIGSNAPTRLNNRT
;
A
#
# COMPACT_ATOMS: atom_id res chain seq x y z
N MET A 1 -22.60 -13.59 -0.28
CA MET A 1 -21.96 -13.00 -1.47
C MET A 1 -22.38 -11.55 -1.56
N LEU A 2 -21.49 -10.59 -1.29
CA LEU A 2 -21.76 -9.17 -1.51
C LEU A 2 -21.67 -8.91 -3.02
N ASN A 3 -22.80 -8.61 -3.64
CA ASN A 3 -22.94 -8.41 -5.07
C ASN A 3 -22.28 -7.08 -5.50
N LEU A 4 -20.95 -7.12 -5.70
CA LEU A 4 -20.08 -5.97 -6.00
C LEU A 4 -19.77 -5.79 -7.49
N SER A 5 -20.38 -6.57 -8.39
CA SER A 5 -20.08 -6.47 -9.83
C SER A 5 -20.81 -5.31 -10.50
N SER A 6 -20.06 -4.41 -11.12
CA SER A 6 -20.54 -3.46 -12.11
C SER A 6 -20.88 -4.20 -13.41
N ALA A 7 -22.17 -4.44 -13.66
CA ALA A 7 -22.61 -4.95 -14.95
C ALA A 7 -22.30 -3.90 -16.05
N ASN A 8 -21.59 -4.33 -17.11
CA ASN A 8 -21.43 -3.57 -18.34
C ASN A 8 -22.81 -3.09 -18.84
N ARG A 9 -23.09 -1.79 -18.78
CA ARG A 9 -24.34 -1.24 -19.30
C ARG A 9 -24.20 -0.97 -20.80
N ALA A 10 -24.91 -1.75 -21.60
CA ALA A 10 -25.26 -1.35 -22.96
C ALA A 10 -26.06 -0.04 -22.93
N ALA A 11 -25.85 0.81 -23.94
CA ALA A 11 -26.49 2.12 -24.04
C ALA A 11 -28.04 2.01 -23.96
N PRO A 12 -28.71 2.91 -23.21
CA PRO A 12 -30.17 2.88 -23.10
C PRO A 12 -30.83 3.24 -24.43
N ARG A 13 -31.84 2.46 -24.82
CA ARG A 13 -32.70 2.75 -25.98
C ARG A 13 -33.65 3.92 -25.65
N PRO A 14 -33.98 4.80 -26.60
CA PRO A 14 -34.85 5.95 -26.34
C PRO A 14 -36.27 5.50 -25.96
N GLY A 15 -36.83 6.04 -24.87
CA GLY A 15 -38.26 5.90 -24.53
C GLY A 15 -38.62 4.94 -23.39
N GLN A 16 -37.67 4.30 -22.71
CA GLN A 16 -37.96 3.59 -21.45
C GLN A 16 -37.77 4.50 -20.22
N PRO A 17 -38.64 4.40 -19.20
CA PRO A 17 -38.38 5.04 -17.92
C PRO A 17 -37.04 4.55 -17.38
N VAL A 18 -36.14 5.49 -17.08
CA VAL A 18 -34.83 5.21 -16.52
C VAL A 18 -35.05 4.39 -15.25
N PRO A 19 -34.56 3.14 -15.16
CA PRO A 19 -34.71 2.36 -13.94
C PRO A 19 -34.07 3.17 -12.80
N PRO A 20 -34.65 3.15 -11.58
CA PRO A 20 -34.11 3.90 -10.45
C PRO A 20 -32.63 3.60 -10.35
N GLN A 21 -31.82 4.66 -10.26
CA GLN A 21 -30.36 4.56 -10.18
C GLN A 21 -30.03 3.52 -9.12
N SER A 22 -29.63 2.33 -9.57
CA SER A 22 -29.10 1.31 -8.69
C SER A 22 -27.81 1.91 -8.13
N PHE A 23 -27.89 2.46 -6.91
CA PHE A 23 -26.72 2.82 -6.16
C PHE A 23 -26.01 1.50 -5.86
N GLY A 24 -25.05 1.14 -6.71
CA GLY A 24 -24.17 0.00 -6.50
C GLY A 24 -23.33 0.22 -5.24
N ALA A 25 -22.09 -0.24 -5.28
CA ALA A 25 -21.18 -0.10 -4.15
C ALA A 25 -20.89 1.38 -3.75
N ALA A 26 -21.18 2.35 -4.64
CA ALA A 26 -21.01 3.78 -4.37
C ALA A 26 -21.89 4.33 -3.23
N ARG A 27 -23.01 3.66 -2.86
CA ARG A 27 -23.86 4.12 -1.74
C ARG A 27 -23.15 4.14 -0.38
N PHE A 28 -22.06 3.39 -0.25
CA PHE A 28 -21.29 3.28 0.99
C PHE A 28 -20.31 4.43 1.17
N LEU A 29 -20.19 5.35 0.19
CA LEU A 29 -19.26 6.46 0.19
C LEU A 29 -20.05 7.74 -0.15
N LEU A 30 -20.33 8.54 0.87
CA LEU A 30 -21.14 9.75 0.77
C LEU A 30 -20.33 10.97 1.22
N PRO A 31 -20.63 12.18 0.70
CA PRO A 31 -20.03 13.41 1.18
C PRO A 31 -20.30 13.61 2.68
N ILE A 32 -19.27 13.96 3.45
CA ILE A 32 -19.40 14.14 4.91
C ILE A 32 -20.47 15.16 5.29
N SER A 33 -20.63 16.23 4.50
CA SER A 33 -21.65 17.26 4.72
C SER A 33 -23.10 16.75 4.66
N GLN A 34 -23.33 15.58 4.05
CA GLN A 34 -24.67 14.96 3.97
C GLN A 34 -24.94 14.01 5.14
N VAL A 35 -23.90 13.45 5.77
CA VAL A 35 -24.02 12.36 6.75
C VAL A 35 -23.35 12.66 8.09
N GLU A 36 -22.84 13.87 8.31
CA GLU A 36 -22.05 14.26 9.49
C GLU A 36 -22.73 13.85 10.80
N PHE A 37 -23.98 14.25 11.01
CA PHE A 37 -24.73 13.93 12.24
C PHE A 37 -24.93 12.42 12.42
N GLN A 38 -25.30 11.71 11.35
CA GLN A 38 -25.52 10.27 11.39
C GLN A 38 -24.21 9.51 11.66
N LEU A 39 -23.12 9.92 11.03
CA LEU A 39 -21.80 9.33 11.21
C LEU A 39 -21.31 9.51 12.64
N THR A 40 -21.40 10.73 13.18
CA THR A 40 -21.03 11.02 14.58
C THR A 40 -21.86 10.18 15.55
N SER A 41 -23.18 10.11 15.34
CA SER A 41 -24.06 9.30 16.19
C SER A 41 -23.69 7.82 16.18
N ILE A 42 -23.34 7.26 15.01
CA ILE A 42 -22.89 5.86 14.90
C ILE A 42 -21.57 5.66 15.64
N LEU A 43 -20.63 6.60 15.50
CA LEU A 43 -19.32 6.51 16.14
C LEU A 43 -19.42 6.60 17.67
N GLU A 44 -20.30 7.46 18.20
CA GLU A 44 -20.53 7.60 19.65
C GLU A 44 -21.23 6.37 20.26
N GLN A 45 -22.02 5.65 19.46
CA GLN A 45 -22.76 4.46 19.89
C GLN A 45 -22.00 3.14 19.65
N LEU A 46 -20.77 3.18 19.12
CA LEU A 46 -19.95 1.99 18.90
C LEU A 46 -19.69 1.26 20.22
N ALA A 47 -20.26 0.07 20.34
CA ALA A 47 -20.03 -0.84 21.45
C ALA A 47 -18.92 -1.85 21.12
N ARG A 48 -18.39 -2.51 22.16
CA ARG A 48 -17.52 -3.67 21.99
C ARG A 48 -18.32 -4.79 21.29
N ASP A 49 -17.60 -5.59 20.52
CA ASP A 49 -18.13 -6.84 19.96
C ASP A 49 -18.82 -7.68 21.05
N PRO A 50 -20.12 -8.02 20.92
CA PRO A 50 -20.89 -8.72 21.94
C PRO A 50 -20.53 -10.20 22.09
N TRP A 51 -19.77 -10.79 21.17
CA TRP A 51 -19.45 -12.22 21.25
C TRP A 51 -18.64 -12.56 22.51
N PRO A 52 -19.09 -13.53 23.33
CA PRO A 52 -18.38 -13.92 24.53
C PRO A 52 -17.03 -14.55 24.19
N VAL A 53 -16.02 -14.25 25.00
CA VAL A 53 -14.65 -14.77 24.84
C VAL A 53 -14.31 -15.58 26.09
N ALA A 54 -13.98 -16.86 25.91
CA ALA A 54 -13.56 -17.72 27.00
C ALA A 54 -12.21 -17.27 27.59
N ASN A 55 -11.96 -17.57 28.86
CA ASN A 55 -10.77 -17.10 29.59
C ASN A 55 -9.44 -17.57 28.98
N ASP A 56 -9.44 -18.72 28.30
CA ASP A 56 -8.30 -19.32 27.63
C ASP A 56 -8.20 -18.94 26.14
N LYS A 57 -9.04 -18.00 25.69
CA LYS A 57 -9.14 -17.60 24.28
C LYS A 57 -8.96 -16.10 24.06
N ARG A 58 -8.43 -15.77 22.89
CA ARG A 58 -8.42 -14.44 22.31
C ARG A 58 -9.78 -14.18 21.63
N PRO A 59 -10.20 -12.90 21.52
CA PRO A 59 -11.34 -12.54 20.68
C PRO A 59 -11.13 -12.99 19.24
N LEU A 60 -12.22 -13.39 18.58
CA LEU A 60 -12.23 -13.71 17.15
C LEU A 60 -12.16 -12.41 16.34
N ARG A 61 -11.12 -12.25 15.53
CA ARG A 61 -10.84 -11.01 14.80
C ARG A 61 -10.49 -11.32 13.35
N CYS A 62 -11.36 -10.89 12.44
CA CYS A 62 -11.25 -11.10 11.01
C CYS A 62 -10.64 -9.90 10.26
N THR A 63 -9.56 -9.30 10.79
CA THR A 63 -8.94 -8.08 10.23
C THR A 63 -8.60 -8.22 8.74
N GLY A 64 -8.07 -9.37 8.31
CA GLY A 64 -7.74 -9.60 6.90
C GLY A 64 -8.96 -9.58 5.98
N VAL A 65 -10.11 -10.09 6.44
CA VAL A 65 -11.38 -10.02 5.70
C VAL A 65 -11.87 -8.59 5.62
N ALA A 66 -11.84 -7.84 6.73
CA ALA A 66 -12.26 -6.43 6.75
C ALA A 66 -11.45 -5.58 5.76
N ILE A 67 -10.12 -5.75 5.73
CA ILE A 67 -9.26 -5.04 4.76
C ILE A 67 -9.58 -5.49 3.33
N SER A 68 -9.78 -6.79 3.09
CA SER A 68 -10.12 -7.30 1.75
C SER A 68 -11.43 -6.73 1.22
N VAL A 69 -12.44 -6.58 2.09
CA VAL A 69 -13.73 -5.96 1.72
C VAL A 69 -13.54 -4.47 1.42
N ALA A 70 -12.80 -3.73 2.24
CA ALA A 70 -12.52 -2.32 2.01
C ALA A 70 -11.77 -2.08 0.68
N VAL A 71 -10.74 -2.89 0.40
CA VAL A 71 -10.01 -2.83 -0.88
C VAL A 71 -10.94 -3.14 -2.05
N GLY A 72 -11.75 -4.20 -1.98
CA GLY A 72 -12.69 -4.55 -3.04
C GLY A 72 -13.79 -3.51 -3.27
N LEU A 73 -14.24 -2.85 -2.20
CA LEU A 73 -15.20 -1.75 -2.27
C LEU A 73 -14.62 -0.56 -3.04
N LEU A 74 -13.42 -0.10 -2.67
CA LEU A 74 -12.78 1.03 -3.35
C LEU A 74 -12.35 0.68 -4.79
N GLU A 75 -11.89 -0.53 -5.03
CA GLU A 75 -11.51 -1.02 -6.36
C GLU A 75 -12.70 -1.02 -7.33
N SER A 76 -13.90 -1.37 -6.85
CA SER A 76 -15.12 -1.40 -7.68
C SER A 76 -15.81 -0.04 -7.88
N THR A 77 -15.47 0.97 -7.07
CA THR A 77 -16.18 2.27 -7.05
C THR A 77 -15.31 3.46 -7.43
N PHE A 78 -14.04 3.49 -6.99
CA PHE A 78 -13.12 4.62 -7.14
C PHE A 78 -11.71 4.13 -7.53
N SER A 79 -11.62 3.29 -8.56
CA SER A 79 -10.34 2.84 -9.12
C SER A 79 -9.50 4.02 -9.62
N ASN A 80 -8.19 4.01 -9.38
CA ASN A 80 -7.24 5.05 -9.82
C ASN A 80 -7.54 6.46 -9.27
N THR A 81 -8.28 6.55 -8.17
CA THR A 81 -8.55 7.80 -7.46
C THR A 81 -7.89 7.76 -6.09
N GLY A 82 -7.49 8.93 -5.58
CA GLY A 82 -6.95 9.04 -4.23
C GLY A 82 -7.97 8.61 -3.18
N ALA A 83 -7.67 7.54 -2.45
CA ALA A 83 -8.49 7.06 -1.34
C ALA A 83 -7.60 6.51 -0.22
N ARG A 84 -8.12 6.45 1.00
CA ARG A 84 -7.38 6.05 2.20
C ARG A 84 -8.23 5.11 3.05
N ILE A 85 -7.73 3.90 3.27
CA ILE A 85 -8.29 2.91 4.19
C ILE A 85 -7.55 3.05 5.52
N MET A 86 -8.27 3.44 6.57
CA MET A 86 -7.71 3.57 7.92
C MET A 86 -8.09 2.36 8.76
N VAL A 87 -7.12 1.50 9.07
CA VAL A 87 -7.33 0.27 9.84
C VAL A 87 -6.97 0.50 11.30
N PHE A 88 -7.95 0.43 12.18
CA PHE A 88 -7.74 0.48 13.63
C PHE A 88 -7.84 -0.93 14.21
N SER A 89 -6.73 -1.46 14.75
CA SER A 89 -6.67 -2.81 15.31
C SER A 89 -6.24 -2.82 16.77
N GLY A 90 -7.03 -3.49 17.61
CA GLY A 90 -6.76 -3.70 19.04
C GLY A 90 -6.16 -5.06 19.38
N GLY A 91 -5.63 -5.80 18.40
CA GLY A 91 -5.07 -7.14 18.59
C GLY A 91 -4.75 -7.84 17.27
N PRO A 92 -4.17 -9.06 17.30
CA PRO A 92 -3.88 -9.82 16.10
C PRO A 92 -5.15 -10.35 15.43
N ALA A 93 -5.07 -10.62 14.12
CA ALA A 93 -6.10 -11.36 13.41
C ALA A 93 -6.08 -12.82 13.83
N THR A 94 -7.22 -13.34 14.31
CA THR A 94 -7.36 -14.69 14.89
C THR A 94 -8.33 -15.58 14.10
N GLU A 95 -8.95 -15.03 13.06
CA GLU A 95 -9.89 -15.76 12.23
C GLU A 95 -9.83 -15.33 10.76
N GLY A 96 -10.00 -16.29 9.87
CA GLY A 96 -10.08 -16.07 8.42
C GLY A 96 -8.73 -15.84 7.72
N PRO A 97 -8.77 -15.44 6.44
CA PRO A 97 -7.57 -15.07 5.70
C PRO A 97 -6.80 -13.93 6.37
N GLY A 98 -5.46 -14.06 6.42
CA GLY A 98 -4.60 -13.11 7.12
C GLY A 98 -4.45 -13.38 8.63
N MET A 99 -4.96 -14.50 9.14
CA MET A 99 -4.77 -14.90 10.54
C MET A 99 -3.29 -14.95 10.93
N VAL A 100 -2.95 -14.29 12.04
CA VAL A 100 -1.59 -14.11 12.58
C VAL A 100 -1.28 -15.16 13.65
N VAL A 101 -2.28 -15.49 14.46
CA VAL A 101 -2.22 -16.48 15.55
C VAL A 101 -3.61 -17.09 15.73
N SER A 102 -3.75 -18.31 16.23
CA SER A 102 -5.07 -18.82 16.58
C SER A 102 -5.68 -18.07 17.77
N ASN A 103 -6.97 -18.32 18.02
CA ASN A 103 -7.65 -17.80 19.19
C ASN A 103 -7.22 -18.48 20.50
N GLU A 104 -6.41 -19.52 20.49
CA GLU A 104 -6.03 -20.25 21.71
C GLU A 104 -4.86 -19.55 22.43
N LEU A 105 -5.02 -19.10 23.68
CA LEU A 105 -3.96 -18.36 24.40
C LEU A 105 -2.70 -19.18 24.65
N ARG A 106 -2.83 -20.51 24.74
CA ARG A 106 -1.71 -21.45 24.83
C ARG A 106 -0.78 -21.40 23.60
N GLU A 107 -1.27 -20.95 22.46
CA GLU A 107 -0.44 -20.70 21.29
C GLU A 107 0.15 -19.28 21.40
N PRO A 108 1.47 -19.14 21.60
CA PRO A 108 2.09 -17.82 21.67
C PRO A 108 2.08 -17.15 20.31
N ILE A 109 2.08 -15.82 20.31
CA ILE A 109 2.34 -15.07 19.07
C ILE A 109 3.82 -15.25 18.72
N ARG A 110 4.10 -15.56 17.45
CA ARG A 110 5.47 -15.76 16.93
C ARG A 110 6.44 -14.65 17.36
N SER A 111 7.66 -15.08 17.66
CA SER A 111 8.84 -14.27 17.95
C SER A 111 9.83 -14.26 16.76
N HIS A 112 10.88 -13.45 16.85
CA HIS A 112 11.99 -13.48 15.88
C HIS A 112 12.65 -14.86 15.82
N HIS A 113 12.87 -15.48 16.98
CA HIS A 113 13.47 -16.80 17.08
C HIS A 113 12.64 -17.89 16.39
N ASP A 114 11.31 -17.80 16.47
CA ASP A 114 10.42 -18.73 15.76
C ASP A 114 10.54 -18.55 14.24
N ILE A 115 10.66 -17.31 13.77
CA ILE A 115 10.83 -16.99 12.34
C ILE A 115 12.18 -17.55 11.84
N ASP A 116 13.25 -17.33 12.60
CA ASP A 116 14.60 -17.77 12.25
C ASP A 116 14.71 -19.30 12.18
N ARG A 117 13.96 -20.02 13.04
CA ARG A 117 13.88 -21.48 13.04
C ARG A 117 12.81 -22.05 12.11
N ASP A 118 12.14 -21.19 11.34
CA ASP A 118 11.00 -21.52 10.47
C ASP A 118 9.84 -22.23 11.20
N SER A 119 9.71 -22.04 12.51
CA SER A 119 8.65 -22.58 13.37
C SER A 119 7.42 -21.66 13.39
N VAL A 120 7.00 -21.17 12.22
CA VAL A 120 5.96 -20.15 12.08
C VAL A 120 4.74 -20.63 11.29
N LYS A 121 3.76 -21.20 11.99
CA LYS A 121 2.58 -21.83 11.38
C LYS A 121 1.75 -20.91 10.47
N HIS A 122 1.60 -19.65 10.84
CA HIS A 122 0.66 -18.72 10.17
C HIS A 122 1.36 -17.67 9.30
N PHE A 123 2.61 -17.33 9.64
CA PHE A 123 3.32 -16.17 9.12
C PHE A 123 3.37 -16.10 7.59
N LYS A 124 3.81 -17.18 6.92
CA LYS A 124 3.97 -17.21 5.46
C LYS A 124 2.65 -17.03 4.73
N ARG A 125 1.59 -17.71 5.20
CA ARG A 125 0.23 -17.63 4.60
C ARG A 125 -0.37 -16.24 4.79
N ALA A 126 -0.25 -15.66 5.98
CA ALA A 126 -0.74 -14.33 6.28
C ALA A 126 0.00 -13.25 5.49
N SER A 127 1.34 -13.32 5.44
CA SER A 127 2.17 -12.38 4.69
C SER A 127 1.81 -12.36 3.20
N LYS A 128 1.66 -13.54 2.58
CA LYS A 128 1.24 -13.65 1.17
C LYS A 128 -0.16 -13.08 0.93
N PHE A 129 -1.08 -13.27 1.88
CA PHE A 129 -2.43 -12.73 1.77
C PHE A 129 -2.42 -11.19 1.80
N TYR A 130 -1.74 -10.58 2.76
CA TYR A 130 -1.64 -9.13 2.87
C TYR A 130 -0.83 -8.50 1.74
N GLU A 131 0.20 -9.18 1.23
CA GLU A 131 0.92 -8.77 0.02
C GLU A 131 -0.03 -8.66 -1.19
N GLY A 132 -0.94 -9.62 -1.36
CA GLY A 132 -1.93 -9.59 -2.44
C GLY A 132 -2.88 -8.38 -2.32
N LEU A 133 -3.31 -8.06 -1.10
CA LEU A 133 -4.14 -6.87 -0.84
C LEU A 133 -3.37 -5.57 -1.07
N ALA A 134 -2.10 -5.50 -0.63
CA ALA A 134 -1.24 -4.35 -0.82
C ALA A 134 -1.04 -4.03 -2.31
N LYS A 135 -0.78 -5.05 -3.13
CA LYS A 135 -0.64 -4.90 -4.59
C LYS A 135 -1.92 -4.35 -5.22
N ARG A 136 -3.08 -4.91 -4.87
CA ARG A 136 -4.39 -4.43 -5.39
C ARG A 136 -4.67 -2.97 -5.01
N ALA A 137 -4.48 -2.62 -3.74
CA ALA A 137 -4.69 -1.25 -3.28
C ALA A 137 -3.72 -0.27 -3.95
N ALA A 138 -2.44 -0.61 -4.01
CA ALA A 138 -1.42 0.26 -4.58
C ALA A 138 -1.62 0.49 -6.08
N GLN A 139 -1.96 -0.57 -6.83
CA GLN A 139 -2.28 -0.47 -8.26
C GLN A 139 -3.45 0.48 -8.50
N ASN A 140 -4.49 0.43 -7.66
CA ASN A 140 -5.65 1.31 -7.74
C ASN A 140 -5.43 2.70 -7.14
N GLY A 141 -4.26 3.02 -6.59
CA GLY A 141 -3.94 4.34 -6.03
C GLY A 141 -4.52 4.59 -4.63
N HIS A 142 -4.87 3.53 -3.91
CA HIS A 142 -5.43 3.59 -2.57
C HIS A 142 -4.33 3.42 -1.52
N ALA A 143 -4.38 4.24 -0.47
CA ALA A 143 -3.51 4.13 0.69
C ALA A 143 -4.13 3.25 1.79
N ILE A 144 -3.32 2.50 2.51
CA ILE A 144 -3.74 1.73 3.69
C ILE A 144 -2.90 2.15 4.90
N ASP A 145 -3.54 2.78 5.87
CA ASP A 145 -2.95 3.16 7.15
C ASP A 145 -3.24 2.10 8.22
N LEU A 146 -2.25 1.78 9.05
CA LEU A 146 -2.37 0.78 10.12
C LEU A 146 -2.16 1.45 11.48
N PHE A 147 -3.21 1.47 12.30
CA PHE A 147 -3.17 1.97 13.67
C PHE A 147 -3.38 0.81 14.64
N ALA A 148 -2.35 0.54 15.45
CA ALA A 148 -2.36 -0.53 16.43
C ALA A 148 -2.51 0.05 17.85
N GLY A 149 -3.58 -0.33 18.54
CA GLY A 149 -3.84 0.03 19.94
C GLY A 149 -3.93 -1.22 20.80
N CYS A 150 -2.80 -1.85 21.08
CA CYS A 150 -2.72 -3.10 21.85
C CYS A 150 -1.44 -3.14 22.69
N LEU A 151 -1.46 -3.89 23.79
CA LEU A 151 -0.27 -4.15 24.62
C LEU A 151 0.64 -5.23 24.01
N ASP A 152 0.10 -6.06 23.13
CA ASP A 152 0.79 -7.17 22.47
C ASP A 152 0.80 -6.95 20.94
N GLN A 153 1.46 -7.84 20.21
CA GLN A 153 1.63 -7.77 18.76
C GLN A 153 0.29 -7.94 18.01
N VAL A 154 0.04 -7.07 17.04
CA VAL A 154 -1.17 -7.14 16.19
C VAL A 154 -0.95 -7.81 14.83
N GLY A 155 0.29 -8.20 14.50
CA GLY A 155 0.64 -8.73 13.18
C GLY A 155 1.10 -7.67 12.16
N LEU A 156 1.72 -6.58 12.63
CA LEU A 156 2.28 -5.55 11.73
C LEU A 156 3.32 -6.11 10.76
N LEU A 157 4.03 -7.17 11.16
CA LEU A 157 5.04 -7.80 10.30
C LEU A 157 4.43 -8.41 9.04
N GLU A 158 3.32 -9.14 9.18
CA GLU A 158 2.56 -9.72 8.08
C GLU A 158 1.87 -8.64 7.24
N MET A 159 1.41 -7.57 7.89
CA MET A 159 0.70 -6.46 7.26
C MET A 159 1.62 -5.37 6.69
N LYS A 160 2.94 -5.45 6.89
CA LYS A 160 3.89 -4.36 6.59
C LYS A 160 3.80 -3.85 5.16
N LEU A 161 3.51 -4.73 4.21
CA LEU A 161 3.43 -4.38 2.79
C LEU A 161 2.23 -3.49 2.47
N LEU A 162 1.15 -3.55 3.26
CA LEU A 162 0.00 -2.65 3.10
C LEU A 162 0.44 -1.20 3.21
N ALA A 163 1.15 -0.86 4.29
CA ALA A 163 1.69 0.49 4.47
C ALA A 163 2.88 0.76 3.53
N ASN A 164 3.80 -0.21 3.38
CA ASN A 164 5.04 0.03 2.64
C ASN A 164 4.82 0.28 1.16
N MET A 165 3.87 -0.41 0.51
CA MET A 165 3.61 -0.24 -0.92
C MET A 165 2.74 1.00 -1.22
N THR A 166 1.92 1.42 -0.26
CA THR A 166 0.99 2.55 -0.46
C THR A 166 1.43 3.84 0.22
N ASN A 167 2.55 3.83 0.96
CA ASN A 167 3.04 4.92 1.81
C ASN A 167 2.06 5.31 2.93
N GLY A 168 1.40 4.32 3.54
CA GLY A 168 0.51 4.51 4.68
C GLY A 168 1.25 5.04 5.92
N GLN A 169 0.59 5.86 6.73
CA GLN A 169 1.19 6.59 7.85
C GLN A 169 0.63 6.16 9.22
N SER A 170 1.40 6.48 10.26
CA SER A 170 0.93 6.38 11.66
C SER A 170 0.12 7.62 12.07
N PHE A 171 -0.72 7.50 13.10
CA PHE A 171 -1.90 8.37 13.37
C PHE A 171 -1.57 9.86 13.53
N ILE A 172 -0.34 10.18 13.92
CA ILE A 172 0.06 11.52 14.35
C ILE A 172 0.31 12.41 13.13
N ARG A 173 -0.51 13.47 13.00
CA ARG A 173 -0.43 14.56 12.00
C ARG A 173 -0.86 14.19 10.58
N ILE A 174 -1.69 13.16 10.42
CA ILE A 174 -2.26 12.81 9.12
C ILE A 174 -3.09 13.97 8.57
N PHE A 175 -3.91 14.61 9.41
CA PHE A 175 -4.85 15.67 8.98
C PHE A 175 -4.31 17.10 9.14
N ASN A 176 -2.99 17.27 9.15
CA ASN A 176 -2.39 18.60 9.21
C ASN A 176 -2.80 19.44 8.00
N LYS A 177 -3.07 20.73 8.26
CA LYS A 177 -3.42 21.70 7.23
C LYS A 177 -2.25 22.61 6.90
N ASP A 178 -2.19 23.09 5.67
CA ASP A 178 -1.30 24.17 5.24
C ASP A 178 -1.83 25.54 5.67
N ALA A 179 -1.10 26.61 5.31
CA ALA A 179 -1.49 27.99 5.62
C ALA A 179 -2.80 28.42 4.95
N GLN A 180 -3.24 27.70 3.91
CA GLN A 180 -4.47 27.93 3.16
C GLN A 180 -5.64 27.09 3.68
N GLY A 181 -5.41 26.24 4.70
CA GLY A 181 -6.43 25.40 5.30
C GLY A 181 -6.69 24.07 4.58
N HIS A 182 -5.89 23.72 3.56
CA HIS A 182 -6.00 22.43 2.87
C HIS A 182 -5.17 21.36 3.58
N LEU A 183 -5.59 20.09 3.46
CA LEU A 183 -4.83 18.97 4.00
C LEU A 183 -3.48 18.86 3.27
N GLN A 184 -2.39 18.68 4.01
CA GLN A 184 -1.04 18.55 3.47
C GLN A 184 -0.79 17.22 2.73
N MET A 185 -1.74 16.30 2.78
CA MET A 185 -1.60 15.00 2.14
C MET A 185 -1.90 15.08 0.64
N GLY A 186 -1.00 14.52 -0.17
CA GLY A 186 -1.23 14.24 -1.59
C GLY A 186 -1.66 12.79 -1.79
N PHE A 187 -2.31 12.52 -2.92
CA PHE A 187 -2.76 11.18 -3.30
C PHE A 187 -2.44 10.88 -4.75
N ASN A 188 -2.29 9.59 -5.06
CA ASN A 188 -2.16 9.03 -6.40
C ASN A 188 -1.10 9.74 -7.26
N ALA A 189 0.08 10.02 -6.68
CA ALA A 189 1.14 10.73 -7.35
C ALA A 189 1.96 9.80 -8.25
N THR A 190 2.46 10.36 -9.35
CA THR A 190 3.46 9.73 -10.21
C THR A 190 4.78 10.47 -10.04
N PHE A 191 5.83 9.72 -9.70
CA PHE A 191 7.18 10.24 -9.57
C PHE A 191 8.03 9.69 -10.72
N ASP A 192 8.40 10.56 -11.66
CA ASP A 192 9.13 10.21 -12.89
C ASP A 192 10.50 10.90 -12.88
N VAL A 193 11.55 10.11 -13.10
CA VAL A 193 12.94 10.57 -13.08
C VAL A 193 13.48 10.54 -14.50
N GLN A 194 14.02 11.66 -14.93
CA GLN A 194 14.68 11.82 -16.23
C GLN A 194 16.14 12.17 -16.02
N THR A 195 17.01 11.52 -16.80
CA THR A 195 18.45 11.71 -16.72
C THR A 195 19.03 12.01 -18.11
N THR A 196 20.23 12.59 -18.14
CA THR A 196 21.02 12.67 -19.38
C THR A 196 21.57 11.29 -19.75
N LYS A 197 22.28 11.18 -20.88
CA LYS A 197 22.72 9.86 -21.39
C LYS A 197 23.78 9.20 -20.52
N GLU A 198 24.52 9.99 -19.78
CA GLU A 198 25.68 9.63 -18.95
C GLU A 198 25.26 9.10 -17.57
N LEU A 199 23.98 9.20 -17.21
CA LEU A 199 23.45 8.77 -15.92
C LEU A 199 22.21 7.90 -16.16
N LYS A 200 22.18 6.71 -15.55
CA LYS A 200 20.99 5.83 -15.57
C LYS A 200 20.45 5.63 -14.18
N VAL A 201 19.16 5.32 -14.11
CA VAL A 201 18.41 5.02 -12.90
C VAL A 201 18.55 3.54 -12.59
N SER A 202 19.15 3.24 -11.45
CA SER A 202 19.28 1.87 -10.93
C SER A 202 18.04 1.41 -10.16
N GLY A 203 17.32 2.36 -9.55
CA GLY A 203 16.04 2.10 -8.91
C GLY A 203 15.75 3.02 -7.72
N LEU A 204 14.70 2.70 -6.99
CA LEU A 204 14.20 3.48 -5.85
C LEU A 204 14.06 2.63 -4.59
N ILE A 205 14.49 3.17 -3.45
CA ILE A 205 14.18 2.65 -2.12
C ILE A 205 13.27 3.65 -1.41
N GLY A 206 12.09 3.18 -1.03
CA GLY A 206 11.07 3.99 -0.38
C GLY A 206 9.69 3.36 -0.52
N HIS A 207 8.67 4.11 -0.10
CA HIS A 207 7.29 3.67 -0.12
C HIS A 207 6.61 3.99 -1.46
N ALA A 208 6.75 3.08 -2.42
CA ALA A 208 6.19 3.24 -3.76
C ALA A 208 5.94 1.88 -4.41
N ILE A 209 5.34 1.90 -5.61
CA ILE A 209 5.32 0.77 -6.53
C ILE A 209 5.87 1.19 -7.89
N SER A 210 6.43 0.24 -8.65
CA SER A 210 6.87 0.49 -10.03
C SER A 210 5.68 0.90 -10.91
N ALA A 211 5.85 1.97 -11.70
CA ALA A 211 4.91 2.31 -12.77
C ALA A 211 5.21 1.53 -14.06
N ASN A 212 6.23 0.66 -14.05
CA ASN A 212 6.68 -0.15 -15.19
C ASN A 212 6.99 0.66 -16.46
N LYS A 213 7.39 1.92 -16.27
CA LYS A 213 7.84 2.78 -17.37
C LYS A 213 9.25 2.36 -17.78
N LYS A 214 9.36 1.78 -18.98
CA LYS A 214 10.64 1.53 -19.64
C LYS A 214 11.09 2.78 -20.36
N SER A 215 12.34 3.18 -20.17
CA SER A 215 12.91 4.36 -20.83
C SER A 215 14.40 4.16 -21.05
N ALA A 216 14.98 5.00 -21.91
CA ALA A 216 16.43 5.03 -22.09
C ALA A 216 17.18 5.43 -20.81
N CYS A 217 16.49 5.94 -19.78
CA CYS A 217 17.09 6.33 -18.52
C CYS A 217 17.27 5.14 -17.57
N VAL A 218 16.69 3.97 -17.85
CA VAL A 218 16.77 2.79 -16.97
C VAL A 218 18.11 2.10 -17.14
N GLY A 219 18.77 1.82 -16.02
CA GLY A 219 20.06 1.15 -15.94
C GLY A 219 19.96 -0.38 -15.91
N GLU A 220 21.11 -1.04 -15.99
CA GLU A 220 21.21 -2.50 -15.84
C GLU A 220 21.33 -2.91 -14.37
N THR A 221 22.01 -2.10 -13.55
CA THR A 221 22.14 -2.36 -12.12
C THR A 221 20.80 -2.12 -11.42
N GLU A 222 20.26 -3.14 -10.76
CA GLU A 222 18.99 -3.05 -10.02
C GLU A 222 19.22 -2.76 -8.53
N ILE A 223 18.62 -1.67 -8.03
CA ILE A 223 18.62 -1.34 -6.59
C ILE A 223 17.19 -1.04 -6.13
N GLY A 224 16.66 -1.84 -5.21
CA GLY A 224 15.31 -1.66 -4.67
C GLY A 224 14.20 -1.91 -5.69
N ILE A 225 13.29 -0.95 -5.87
CA ILE A 225 12.24 -0.99 -6.88
C ILE A 225 12.83 -0.51 -8.20
N ALA A 226 13.41 -1.42 -8.96
CA ALA A 226 14.17 -1.16 -10.18
C ALA A 226 13.37 -1.40 -11.47
N GLN A 227 14.08 -1.50 -12.61
CA GLN A 227 13.54 -1.78 -13.94
C GLN A 227 12.50 -0.74 -14.43
N THR A 228 12.55 0.47 -13.87
CA THR A 228 11.70 1.58 -14.27
C THR A 228 12.34 2.91 -13.95
N SER A 229 11.94 3.97 -14.67
CA SER A 229 12.26 5.35 -14.33
C SER A 229 11.09 6.10 -13.69
N ALA A 230 9.96 5.42 -13.43
CA ALA A 230 8.80 6.05 -12.81
C ALA A 230 8.13 5.13 -11.78
N TRP A 231 7.64 5.74 -10.70
CA TRP A 231 6.97 5.07 -9.61
C TRP A 231 5.65 5.75 -9.26
N LYS A 232 4.73 4.96 -8.74
CA LYS A 232 3.46 5.43 -8.19
C LYS A 232 3.54 5.48 -6.67
N ILE A 233 3.11 6.60 -6.11
CA ILE A 233 3.07 6.85 -4.66
C ILE A 233 1.61 7.15 -4.29
N CYS A 234 0.96 6.23 -3.58
CA CYS A 234 -0.49 6.29 -3.37
C CYS A 234 -0.91 7.42 -2.43
N THR A 235 -0.13 7.69 -1.39
CA THR A 235 -0.24 8.92 -0.60
C THR A 235 1.13 9.50 -0.32
N LEU A 236 1.23 10.81 -0.18
CA LEU A 236 2.46 11.48 0.22
C LEU A 236 2.15 12.65 1.13
N THR A 237 3.15 13.06 1.89
CA THR A 237 3.11 14.23 2.76
C THR A 237 4.40 15.03 2.55
N PRO A 238 4.52 16.27 3.05
CA PRO A 238 5.78 17.02 3.01
C PRO A 238 6.96 16.31 3.69
N ARG A 239 6.71 15.23 4.45
CA ARG A 239 7.73 14.38 5.10
C ARG A 239 8.06 13.11 4.33
N THR A 240 7.38 12.86 3.20
CA THR A 240 7.68 11.70 2.36
C THR A 240 9.01 11.91 1.65
N SER A 241 9.95 11.01 1.88
CA SER A 241 11.26 11.00 1.22
C SER A 241 11.48 9.63 0.58
N THR A 242 12.10 9.61 -0.59
CA THR A 242 12.50 8.39 -1.29
C THR A 242 13.93 8.54 -1.78
N ALA A 243 14.67 7.43 -1.82
CA ALA A 243 16.05 7.41 -2.28
C ALA A 243 16.08 6.85 -3.71
N VAL A 244 16.60 7.63 -4.66
CA VAL A 244 16.83 7.19 -6.04
C VAL A 244 18.32 6.93 -6.22
N TYR A 245 18.64 5.76 -6.77
CA TYR A 245 20.01 5.35 -7.03
C TYR A 245 20.30 5.45 -8.52
N PHE A 246 21.53 5.88 -8.82
CA PHE A 246 21.98 6.11 -10.18
C PHE A 246 23.29 5.39 -10.43
N GLU A 247 23.49 4.99 -11.69
CA GLU A 247 24.76 4.50 -12.20
C GLU A 247 25.29 5.42 -13.30
N VAL A 248 26.61 5.62 -13.31
CA VAL A 248 27.28 6.45 -14.32
C VAL A 248 27.63 5.58 -15.51
N VAL A 249 27.20 5.99 -16.70
CA VAL A 249 27.58 5.35 -17.96
C VAL A 249 28.92 5.91 -18.39
N THR A 250 29.97 5.09 -18.29
CA THR A 250 31.29 5.48 -18.79
C THR A 250 31.29 5.34 -20.32
N PRO A 251 31.60 6.39 -21.09
CA PRO A 251 31.75 6.26 -22.53
C PRO A 251 32.89 5.30 -22.85
N ALA A 252 32.67 4.34 -23.75
CA ALA A 252 33.68 3.38 -24.21
C ALA A 252 34.93 4.02 -24.86
N ALA A 253 34.98 5.34 -25.03
CA ALA A 253 36.02 6.08 -25.73
C ALA A 253 37.23 6.50 -24.87
N LEU A 254 37.27 6.24 -23.56
CA LEU A 254 38.37 6.69 -22.68
C LEU A 254 39.41 5.61 -22.34
N ILE A 255 39.26 4.37 -22.85
CA ILE A 255 40.19 3.25 -22.55
C ILE A 255 41.22 3.02 -23.67
N GLY A 256 41.17 3.76 -24.79
CA GLY A 256 42.01 3.45 -25.95
C GLY A 256 42.53 4.63 -26.76
N SER A 257 43.35 5.53 -26.18
CA SER A 257 44.20 6.43 -26.99
C SER A 257 45.28 7.23 -26.24
N ASN A 258 45.83 6.75 -25.11
CA ASN A 258 47.01 7.38 -24.51
C ASN A 258 48.01 6.34 -23.98
N ALA A 259 48.60 5.56 -24.88
CA ALA A 259 49.88 4.92 -24.60
C ALA A 259 50.99 5.89 -25.06
N PRO A 260 51.86 6.40 -24.16
CA PRO A 260 52.97 7.23 -24.58
C PRO A 260 54.00 6.36 -25.32
N THR A 261 54.22 6.66 -26.60
CA THR A 261 55.27 6.07 -27.41
C THR A 261 56.62 6.36 -26.75
N ARG A 262 57.28 5.34 -26.17
CA ARG A 262 58.67 5.45 -25.72
C ARG A 262 59.54 5.73 -26.94
N LEU A 263 60.08 6.93 -27.06
CA LEU A 263 61.22 7.20 -27.94
C LEU A 263 62.43 6.42 -27.42
N ASN A 264 62.86 5.41 -28.17
CA ASN A 264 64.18 4.79 -28.00
C ASN A 264 65.24 5.74 -28.54
N ASN A 265 65.93 6.48 -27.66
CA ASN A 265 67.23 7.06 -28.00
C ASN A 265 68.30 5.98 -27.82
N ARG A 266 68.85 5.52 -28.95
CA ARG A 266 70.12 4.78 -29.01
C ARG A 266 71.27 5.79 -29.06
N THR A 267 72.15 5.70 -28.08
CA THR A 267 73.61 5.84 -28.23
C THR A 267 74.25 4.80 -27.35
#